data_AF-A0A440KAX9-F1
#
_entry.id   AF-A0A440KAX9-F1
#
_cell.length_a   1.000
_cell.length_b   1.000
_cell.length_c   1.000
_cell.angle_alpha   90.00
_cell.angle_beta   90.00
_cell.angle_gamma   90.00
#
_symmetry.space_group_name_H-M   'P 1'
#
loop_
_entity.id
_entity.type
_entity.pdbx_description
1 polymer ?
#
loop_
_entity_poly.entity_id
_entity_poly.type
_entity_poly.pdbx_seq_one_letter_code
_entity_poly.pdbx_strand_id
1 'polypeptide(L)'
;MRKALNRLNLVIRHAAAHGLNIDLQAVAKAKALIGTTQVEAENIPALPWADVPDFYASLGDGTVTHLALRLLILTGVRSGPLRFLHEDHVAGDVWTIPARLMKSRKDKAEDFRVPLSPEALAVVEQARRHARGGFLFPSVRKGVISDATMARLMERREIKARPHGFRSSLRDWLAECTDAPHEVAETILGHVAGNAVTKAYRRTDFIEQRRKLMERWASHVTGKGGAVLELVKAG
;
A
#
# COMPACT_ATOMS: atom_id res chain seq x y z
N MET A 1 -3.65 -12.52 19.52
CA MET A 1 -2.69 -13.25 20.38
C MET A 1 -1.21 -13.07 20.01
N ARG A 2 -0.75 -13.37 18.78
CA ARG A 2 0.68 -13.37 18.38
C ARG A 2 1.49 -12.10 18.74
N LYS A 3 0.95 -10.89 18.52
CA LYS A 3 1.64 -9.62 18.84
C LYS A 3 1.84 -9.42 20.34
N ALA A 4 0.88 -9.85 21.16
CA ALA A 4 0.97 -9.75 22.62
C ALA A 4 2.04 -10.71 23.16
N LEU A 5 2.06 -11.96 22.68
CA LEU A 5 3.10 -12.94 23.03
C LEU A 5 4.50 -12.47 22.63
N ASN A 6 4.65 -11.86 21.45
CA ASN A 6 5.95 -11.29 21.03
C ASN A 6 6.43 -10.17 21.95
N ARG A 7 5.52 -9.28 22.38
CA ARG A 7 5.85 -8.20 23.34
C ARG A 7 6.18 -8.77 24.72
N LEU A 8 5.40 -9.73 25.21
CA LEU A 8 5.64 -10.40 26.49
C LEU A 8 7.01 -11.10 26.49
N ASN A 9 7.37 -11.78 25.40
CA ASN A 9 8.67 -12.44 25.26
C ASN A 9 9.82 -11.43 25.31
N LEU A 10 9.65 -10.24 24.72
CA LEU A 10 10.64 -9.17 24.79
C LEU A 10 10.83 -8.67 26.24
N VAL A 11 9.74 -8.45 26.96
CA VAL A 11 9.76 -8.01 28.38
C VAL A 11 10.42 -9.07 29.27
N ILE A 12 10.05 -10.34 29.12
CA ILE A 12 10.61 -11.44 29.92
C ILE A 12 12.11 -11.58 29.70
N ARG A 13 12.57 -11.50 28.44
CA ARG A 13 14.00 -11.53 28.13
C ARG A 13 14.74 -10.31 28.70
N HIS A 14 14.14 -9.13 28.62
CA HIS A 14 14.74 -7.92 29.18
C HIS A 14 14.87 -7.99 30.70
N ALA A 15 13.85 -8.49 31.38
CA ALA A 15 13.83 -8.64 32.83
C ALA A 15 14.82 -9.72 33.31
N ALA A 16 14.92 -10.85 32.62
CA ALA A 16 15.95 -11.86 32.88
C ALA A 16 17.38 -11.31 32.66
N ALA A 17 17.59 -10.47 31.64
CA ALA A 17 18.87 -9.81 31.41
C ALA A 17 19.25 -8.81 32.53
N HIS A 18 18.28 -8.33 33.32
CA HIS A 18 18.50 -7.52 34.51
C HIS A 18 18.67 -8.37 35.79
N GLY A 19 18.83 -9.68 35.67
CA GLY A 19 19.05 -10.59 36.80
C GLY A 19 17.79 -10.93 37.59
N LEU A 20 16.60 -10.55 37.12
CA LEU A 20 15.35 -10.97 37.75
C LEU A 20 15.13 -12.47 37.49
N ASN A 21 14.77 -13.20 38.55
CA ASN A 21 14.49 -14.63 38.48
C ASN A 21 13.14 -14.88 37.79
N ILE A 22 13.18 -15.09 36.47
CA ILE A 22 11.99 -15.25 35.62
C ILE A 22 12.21 -16.42 34.66
N ASP A 23 11.17 -17.23 34.47
CA ASP A 23 11.17 -18.33 33.52
C ASP A 23 11.16 -17.80 32.06
N LEU A 24 12.31 -17.91 31.38
CA LEU A 24 12.47 -17.57 29.96
C LEU A 24 11.54 -18.37 29.03
N GLN A 25 11.06 -19.53 29.48
CA GLN A 25 10.14 -20.37 28.73
C GLN A 25 8.67 -20.05 28.99
N ALA A 26 8.33 -19.10 29.87
CA ALA A 26 6.95 -18.82 30.25
C ALA A 26 6.03 -18.55 29.04
N VAL A 27 6.50 -17.83 28.02
CA VAL A 27 5.71 -17.59 26.79
C VAL A 27 5.52 -18.85 25.97
N ALA A 28 6.53 -19.72 25.90
CA ALA A 28 6.45 -20.98 25.17
C ALA A 28 5.52 -21.97 25.88
N LYS A 29 5.61 -22.08 27.21
CA LYS A 29 4.72 -22.87 28.06
C LYS A 29 3.27 -22.38 27.95
N ALA A 30 3.04 -21.07 28.06
CA ALA A 30 1.72 -20.49 27.87
C ALA A 30 1.15 -20.82 26.48
N LYS A 31 1.96 -20.75 25.42
CA LYS A 31 1.53 -21.11 24.06
C LYS A 31 1.18 -22.60 23.93
N ALA A 32 1.93 -23.48 24.60
CA ALA A 32 1.64 -24.91 24.63
C ALA A 32 0.36 -25.24 25.41
N LEU A 33 0.14 -24.57 26.55
CA LEU A 33 -1.03 -24.76 27.40
C LEU A 33 -2.33 -24.20 26.78
N ILE A 34 -2.24 -23.06 26.08
CA ILE A 34 -3.38 -22.43 25.39
C ILE A 34 -3.71 -23.16 24.07
N GLY A 35 -2.76 -23.89 23.50
CA GLY A 35 -2.87 -24.54 22.19
C GLY A 35 -2.71 -23.56 21.01
N THR A 36 -2.66 -24.10 19.79
CA THR A 36 -2.72 -23.29 18.56
C THR A 36 -4.14 -22.80 18.36
N THR A 37 -4.39 -21.53 18.68
CA THR A 37 -5.54 -20.84 18.10
C THR A 37 -5.28 -20.74 16.59
N GLN A 38 -5.92 -21.60 15.79
CA GLN A 38 -6.10 -21.35 14.37
C GLN A 38 -7.03 -20.15 14.25
N VAL A 39 -6.47 -18.95 14.45
CA VAL A 39 -7.16 -17.75 13.98
C VAL A 39 -7.02 -17.83 12.48
N GLU A 40 -8.05 -18.29 11.80
CA GLU A 40 -8.19 -18.07 10.37
C GLU A 40 -7.95 -16.58 10.15
N ALA A 41 -6.93 -16.28 9.34
CA ALA A 41 -6.66 -14.91 9.00
C ALA A 41 -7.85 -14.45 8.15
N GLU A 42 -8.78 -13.69 8.75
CA GLU A 42 -9.77 -12.98 7.97
C GLU A 42 -9.03 -12.12 6.95
N ASN A 43 -9.24 -12.43 5.68
CA ASN A 43 -8.68 -11.64 4.60
C ASN A 43 -9.18 -10.21 4.73
N ILE A 44 -8.26 -9.25 4.70
CA ILE A 44 -8.65 -7.84 4.69
C ILE A 44 -9.50 -7.65 3.43
N PRO A 45 -10.76 -7.20 3.56
CA PRO A 45 -11.63 -7.11 2.42
C PRO A 45 -11.07 -6.10 1.41
N ALA A 46 -10.93 -6.57 0.18
CA ALA A 46 -10.45 -5.82 -0.97
C ALA A 46 -11.56 -5.79 -2.02
N LEU A 47 -11.65 -4.67 -2.75
CA LEU A 47 -12.54 -4.58 -3.88
C LEU A 47 -11.95 -5.42 -5.03
N PRO A 48 -12.71 -6.30 -5.70
CA PRO A 48 -12.22 -7.00 -6.89
C PRO A 48 -11.64 -6.01 -7.89
N TRP A 49 -10.52 -6.36 -8.53
CA TRP A 49 -9.83 -5.44 -9.44
C TRP A 49 -10.71 -5.00 -10.62
N ALA A 50 -11.68 -5.83 -11.00
CA ALA A 50 -12.67 -5.55 -12.04
C ALA A 50 -13.65 -4.41 -11.65
N ASP A 51 -13.94 -4.24 -10.35
CA ASP A 51 -14.87 -3.23 -9.83
C ASP A 51 -14.15 -1.92 -9.45
N VAL A 52 -12.81 -1.92 -9.44
CA VAL A 52 -12.00 -0.73 -9.13
C VAL A 52 -12.28 0.46 -10.07
N PRO A 53 -12.47 0.29 -11.40
CA PRO A 53 -12.75 1.42 -12.29
C PRO A 53 -14.02 2.19 -11.90
N ASP A 54 -15.11 1.51 -11.57
CA ASP A 54 -16.37 2.14 -11.18
C ASP A 54 -16.22 2.93 -9.88
N PHE A 55 -15.54 2.34 -8.89
CA PHE A 55 -15.25 3.05 -7.66
C PHE A 55 -14.34 4.26 -7.91
N TYR A 56 -13.31 4.12 -8.74
CA TYR A 56 -12.40 5.21 -9.09
C TYR A 56 -13.13 6.36 -9.79
N ALA A 57 -14.00 6.05 -10.75
CA ALA A 57 -14.83 7.03 -11.47
C ALA A 57 -15.73 7.82 -10.51
N SER A 58 -16.24 7.17 -9.46
CA SER A 58 -17.08 7.82 -8.45
C SER A 58 -16.32 8.86 -7.59
N LEU A 59 -14.98 8.87 -7.59
CA LEU A 59 -14.14 9.81 -6.81
C LEU A 59 -13.88 11.11 -7.59
N GLY A 60 -14.94 11.88 -7.88
CA GLY A 60 -14.87 13.04 -8.79
C GLY A 60 -14.92 14.44 -8.18
N ASP A 61 -15.26 14.59 -6.89
CA ASP A 61 -15.52 15.92 -6.30
C ASP A 61 -14.28 16.81 -6.01
N GLY A 62 -13.07 16.33 -6.30
CA GLY A 62 -11.82 17.08 -6.08
C GLY A 62 -11.43 17.28 -4.60
N THR A 63 -12.15 16.69 -3.64
CA THR A 63 -11.78 16.81 -2.22
C THR A 63 -10.45 16.12 -1.93
N VAL A 64 -9.76 16.58 -0.88
CA VAL A 64 -8.50 15.98 -0.40
C VAL A 64 -8.63 14.47 -0.17
N THR A 65 -9.78 14.00 0.34
CA THR A 65 -10.01 12.56 0.59
C THR A 65 -10.16 11.78 -0.71
N HIS A 66 -10.86 12.34 -1.71
CA HIS A 66 -10.99 11.70 -3.03
C HIS A 66 -9.64 11.63 -3.74
N LEU A 67 -8.89 12.73 -3.77
CA LEU A 67 -7.57 12.78 -4.39
C LEU A 67 -6.60 11.79 -3.71
N ALA A 68 -6.64 11.68 -2.37
CA ALA A 68 -5.84 10.70 -1.66
C ALA A 68 -6.20 9.27 -2.05
N LEU A 69 -7.50 8.91 -2.09
CA LEU A 69 -7.94 7.58 -2.52
C LEU A 69 -7.59 7.29 -3.98
N ARG A 70 -7.76 8.25 -4.89
CA ARG A 70 -7.36 8.10 -6.29
C ARG A 70 -5.88 7.78 -6.41
N LEU A 71 -5.02 8.56 -5.75
CA LEU A 71 -3.58 8.33 -5.78
C LEU A 71 -3.20 7.00 -5.11
N LEU A 72 -3.90 6.61 -4.03
CA LEU A 72 -3.71 5.31 -3.39
C LEU A 72 -4.00 4.17 -4.36
N ILE A 73 -5.13 4.23 -5.08
CA ILE A 73 -5.55 3.22 -6.05
C ILE A 73 -4.54 3.13 -7.19
N LEU A 74 -4.17 4.25 -7.78
CA LEU A 74 -3.25 4.31 -8.92
C LEU A 74 -1.84 3.82 -8.59
N THR A 75 -1.38 4.00 -7.35
CA THR A 75 0.02 3.70 -6.97
C THR A 75 0.17 2.41 -6.18
N GLY A 76 -0.92 1.90 -5.59
CA GLY A 76 -0.87 0.80 -4.63
C GLY A 76 -0.03 1.13 -3.38
N VAL A 77 0.23 2.40 -3.06
CA VAL A 77 1.02 2.75 -1.87
C VAL A 77 0.19 2.60 -0.60
N ARG A 78 0.83 2.29 0.53
CA ARG A 78 0.16 2.22 1.82
C ARG A 78 -0.31 3.61 2.28
N SER A 79 -1.41 3.67 3.04
CA SER A 79 -1.96 4.92 3.55
C SER A 79 -1.00 5.73 4.43
N GLY A 80 -0.03 5.09 5.08
CA GLY A 80 1.03 5.79 5.85
C GLY A 80 1.81 6.77 4.96
N PRO A 81 2.71 6.29 4.08
CA PRO A 81 3.45 7.14 3.15
C PRO A 81 2.61 8.12 2.35
N LEU A 82 1.45 7.66 1.85
CA LEU A 82 0.54 8.49 1.05
C LEU A 82 0.11 9.76 1.78
N ARG A 83 -0.39 9.63 3.02
CA ARG A 83 -0.91 10.78 3.76
C ARG A 83 0.18 11.79 4.09
N PHE A 84 1.45 11.35 4.16
CA PHE A 84 2.62 12.19 4.40
C PHE A 84 3.39 12.52 3.10
N LEU A 85 2.74 12.40 1.95
CA LEU A 85 3.31 12.89 0.69
C LEU A 85 3.51 14.40 0.78
N HIS A 86 4.77 14.81 0.63
CA HIS A 86 5.22 16.19 0.63
C HIS A 86 5.61 16.58 -0.80
N GLU A 87 5.48 17.85 -1.16
CA GLU A 87 5.74 18.36 -2.51
C GLU A 87 7.13 18.00 -3.02
N ASP A 88 8.14 18.17 -2.17
CA ASP A 88 9.55 17.86 -2.44
C ASP A 88 9.85 16.35 -2.62
N HIS A 89 8.89 15.47 -2.32
CA HIS A 89 9.06 14.03 -2.57
C HIS A 89 8.81 13.65 -4.04
N VAL A 90 8.28 14.56 -4.86
CA VAL A 90 7.94 14.29 -6.26
C VAL A 90 8.88 15.05 -7.18
N ALA A 91 9.59 14.33 -8.04
CA ALA A 91 10.47 14.88 -9.06
C ALA A 91 10.16 14.21 -10.41
N GLY A 92 9.73 15.03 -11.39
CA GLY A 92 9.25 14.52 -12.67
C GLY A 92 8.09 13.54 -12.49
N ASP A 93 8.26 12.33 -13.00
CA ASP A 93 7.28 11.23 -12.93
C ASP A 93 7.59 10.19 -11.84
N VAL A 94 8.37 10.58 -10.82
CA VAL A 94 8.75 9.71 -9.70
C VAL A 94 8.41 10.37 -8.38
N TRP A 95 7.66 9.64 -7.56
CA TRP A 95 7.50 9.93 -6.14
C TRP A 95 8.48 9.09 -5.33
N THR A 96 9.41 9.73 -4.62
CA THR A 96 10.33 9.08 -3.69
C THR A 96 9.75 9.09 -2.28
N ILE A 97 9.45 7.93 -1.73
CA ILE A 97 9.02 7.76 -0.34
C ILE A 97 10.25 7.64 0.54
N PRO A 98 10.49 8.57 1.47
CA PRO A 98 11.63 8.47 2.37
C PRO A 98 11.58 7.22 3.25
N ALA A 99 12.75 6.63 3.53
CA ALA A 99 12.93 5.47 4.38
C ALA A 99 12.18 5.55 5.73
N ARG A 100 12.16 6.73 6.35
CA ARG A 100 11.47 6.98 7.63
C ARG A 100 9.95 6.75 7.59
N LEU A 101 9.34 6.81 6.39
CA LEU A 101 7.91 6.57 6.17
C LEU A 101 7.63 5.10 5.78
N MET A 102 8.67 4.33 5.47
CA MET A 102 8.53 2.92 5.09
C MET A 102 8.31 2.03 6.32
N LYS A 103 7.50 0.99 6.14
CA LYS A 103 7.22 -0.03 7.16
C LYS A 103 8.32 -1.10 7.19
N SER A 104 9.57 -0.67 7.36
CA SER A 104 10.76 -1.51 7.54
C SER A 104 11.34 -1.28 8.96
N ARG A 105 12.23 -2.16 9.43
CA ARG A 105 12.99 -1.87 10.66
C ARG A 105 13.84 -0.61 10.39
N LYS A 106 13.88 0.32 11.35
CA LYS A 106 14.52 1.65 11.20
C LYS A 106 15.94 1.58 10.60
N ASP A 107 16.66 0.51 10.88
CA ASP A 107 18.08 0.32 10.52
C ASP A 107 18.27 -0.37 9.16
N LYS A 108 17.18 -0.69 8.44
CA LYS A 108 17.18 -1.36 7.12
C LYS A 108 16.16 -0.76 6.15
N ALA A 109 15.70 0.45 6.41
CA ALA A 109 14.75 1.13 5.53
C ALA A 109 15.53 1.94 4.49
N GLU A 110 15.28 1.68 3.22
CA GLU A 110 15.78 2.50 2.10
C GLU A 110 14.63 3.34 1.54
N ASP A 111 14.98 4.42 0.84
CA ASP A 111 14.01 5.20 0.09
C ASP A 111 13.36 4.32 -0.99
N PHE A 112 12.08 4.53 -1.23
CA PHE A 112 11.32 3.74 -2.18
C PHE A 112 10.73 4.63 -3.26
N ARG A 113 11.18 4.42 -4.50
CA ARG A 113 10.69 5.14 -5.67
C ARG A 113 9.40 4.51 -6.17
N VAL A 114 8.42 5.36 -6.48
CA VAL A 114 7.12 5.00 -7.04
C VAL A 114 6.99 5.73 -8.38
N PRO A 115 6.95 5.02 -9.52
CA PRO A 115 6.70 5.66 -10.80
C PRO A 115 5.24 6.11 -10.83
N LEU A 116 5.02 7.36 -11.26
CA LEU A 116 3.71 7.96 -11.40
C LEU A 116 3.30 7.89 -12.86
N SER A 117 2.14 7.28 -13.14
CA SER A 117 1.51 7.35 -14.46
C SER A 117 1.03 8.79 -14.74
N PRO A 118 0.72 9.14 -16.01
CA PRO A 118 0.14 10.44 -16.32
C PRO A 118 -1.12 10.77 -15.51
N GLU A 119 -2.00 9.79 -15.28
CA GLU A 119 -3.18 9.95 -14.42
C GLU A 119 -2.77 10.22 -12.95
N ALA A 120 -1.76 9.52 -12.43
CA ALA A 120 -1.29 9.73 -11.06
C ALA A 120 -0.67 11.12 -10.87
N LEU A 121 0.08 11.60 -11.87
CA LEU A 121 0.61 12.96 -11.90
C LEU A 121 -0.53 13.99 -11.92
N ALA A 122 -1.57 13.78 -12.72
CA ALA A 122 -2.73 14.67 -12.74
C ALA A 122 -3.42 14.75 -11.36
N VAL A 123 -3.50 13.65 -10.61
CA VAL A 123 -4.01 13.65 -9.23
C VAL A 123 -3.07 14.40 -8.28
N VAL A 124 -1.75 14.22 -8.42
CA VAL A 124 -0.75 14.96 -7.62
C VAL A 124 -0.89 16.46 -7.85
N GLU A 125 -0.99 16.91 -9.10
CA GLU A 125 -1.12 18.34 -9.43
C GLU A 125 -2.44 18.94 -8.93
N GLN A 126 -3.53 18.18 -8.92
CA GLN A 126 -4.77 18.60 -8.26
C GLN A 126 -4.59 18.71 -6.74
N ALA A 127 -3.90 17.74 -6.12
CA ALA A 127 -3.67 17.73 -4.68
C ALA A 127 -2.74 18.87 -4.21
N ARG A 128 -1.78 19.31 -5.04
CA ARG A 128 -0.93 20.48 -4.76
C ARG A 128 -1.75 21.75 -4.50
N ARG A 129 -2.90 21.92 -5.15
CA ARG A 129 -3.80 23.07 -4.93
C ARG A 129 -4.38 23.12 -3.51
N HIS A 130 -4.38 21.99 -2.81
CA HIS A 130 -4.81 21.88 -1.42
C HIS A 130 -3.65 21.87 -0.43
N ALA A 131 -2.40 21.93 -0.89
CA ALA A 131 -1.25 21.67 -0.03
C ALA A 131 -1.16 22.66 1.13
N ARG A 132 -0.78 22.16 2.32
CA ARG A 132 -0.57 22.98 3.51
C ARG A 132 0.69 22.53 4.23
N GLY A 133 1.64 23.46 4.40
CA GLY A 133 2.97 23.12 4.92
C GLY A 133 3.66 22.05 4.07
N GLY A 134 3.49 22.15 2.75
CA GLY A 134 4.04 21.23 1.74
C GLY A 134 3.44 19.82 1.72
N PHE A 135 2.49 19.48 2.60
CA PHE A 135 1.78 18.19 2.52
C PHE A 135 0.58 18.29 1.59
N LEU A 136 0.47 17.33 0.64
CA LEU A 136 -0.57 17.32 -0.40
C LEU A 136 -1.96 16.93 0.13
N PHE A 137 -2.01 16.24 1.28
CA PHE A 137 -3.27 15.77 1.87
C PHE A 137 -3.49 16.28 3.30
N PRO A 138 -3.63 17.60 3.50
CA PRO A 138 -3.77 18.16 4.83
C PRO A 138 -5.14 17.83 5.44
N SER A 139 -5.19 17.76 6.77
CA SER A 139 -6.47 17.74 7.49
C SER A 139 -7.00 19.16 7.70
N VAL A 140 -8.31 19.28 7.90
CA VAL A 140 -8.97 20.57 8.19
C VAL A 140 -8.43 21.21 9.47
N ARG A 141 -8.01 20.41 10.46
CA ARG A 141 -7.51 20.88 11.75
C ARG A 141 -5.99 21.10 11.72
N LYS A 142 -5.24 20.01 11.83
CA LYS A 142 -3.77 20.00 11.92
C LYS A 142 -3.20 18.72 11.32
N GLY A 143 -2.02 18.83 10.69
CA GLY A 143 -1.34 17.71 10.07
C GLY A 143 -2.07 17.22 8.82
N VAL A 144 -2.00 15.91 8.57
CA VAL A 144 -2.52 15.26 7.36
C VAL A 144 -3.79 14.46 7.67
N ILE A 145 -4.57 14.11 6.63
CA ILE A 145 -5.77 13.28 6.82
C ILE A 145 -5.43 11.95 7.53
N SER A 146 -6.44 11.35 8.16
CA SER A 146 -6.27 10.05 8.84
C SER A 146 -6.56 8.88 7.89
N ASP A 147 -6.03 7.69 8.18
CA ASP A 147 -6.44 6.46 7.47
C ASP A 147 -7.96 6.23 7.58
N ALA A 148 -8.51 6.51 8.77
CA ALA A 148 -9.95 6.45 9.04
C ALA A 148 -10.76 7.45 8.21
N THR A 149 -10.18 8.56 7.76
CA THR A 149 -10.87 9.54 6.90
C THR A 149 -11.23 8.91 5.56
N MET A 150 -10.27 8.19 4.94
CA MET A 150 -10.50 7.45 3.70
C MET A 150 -11.42 6.25 3.93
N ALA A 151 -11.22 5.49 5.02
CA ALA A 151 -12.07 4.34 5.33
C ALA A 151 -13.54 4.72 5.52
N ARG A 152 -13.83 5.82 6.23
CA ARG A 152 -15.20 6.31 6.43
C ARG A 152 -15.87 6.78 5.14
N LEU A 153 -15.11 7.30 4.18
CA LEU A 153 -15.65 7.64 2.86
C LEU A 153 -16.10 6.39 2.11
N MET A 154 -15.27 5.33 2.13
CA MET A 154 -15.61 4.04 1.53
C MET A 154 -16.84 3.42 2.20
N GLU A 155 -16.90 3.45 3.54
CA GLU A 155 -18.03 2.96 4.33
C GLU A 155 -19.35 3.68 3.99
N ARG A 156 -19.33 5.03 3.86
CA ARG A 156 -20.51 5.80 3.44
C ARG A 156 -20.98 5.49 2.02
N ARG A 157 -20.12 4.89 1.20
CA ARG A 157 -20.43 4.43 -0.15
C ARG A 157 -20.71 2.92 -0.19
N GLU A 158 -20.89 2.31 0.98
CA GLU A 158 -21.20 0.89 1.16
C GLU A 158 -20.14 -0.05 0.56
N ILE A 159 -18.92 0.46 0.35
CA ILE A 159 -17.80 -0.33 -0.15
C ILE A 159 -17.28 -1.19 0.99
N LYS A 160 -17.52 -2.50 0.89
CA LYS A 160 -16.97 -3.52 1.80
C LYS A 160 -15.49 -3.78 1.50
N ALA A 161 -14.66 -2.74 1.61
CA ALA A 161 -13.21 -2.82 1.49
C ALA A 161 -12.54 -1.77 2.38
N ARG A 162 -11.22 -1.88 2.57
CA ARG A 162 -10.41 -0.86 3.26
C ARG A 162 -9.49 -0.16 2.26
N PRO A 163 -8.99 1.06 2.56
CA PRO A 163 -8.01 1.71 1.70
C PRO A 163 -6.80 0.82 1.41
N HIS A 164 -6.33 0.04 2.39
CA HIS A 164 -5.24 -0.91 2.18
C HIS A 164 -5.58 -2.05 1.20
N GLY A 165 -6.86 -2.41 1.05
CA GLY A 165 -7.33 -3.50 0.20
C GLY A 165 -7.07 -3.29 -1.29
N PHE A 166 -6.98 -2.05 -1.77
CA PHE A 166 -6.63 -1.76 -3.18
C PHE A 166 -5.25 -2.27 -3.59
N ARG A 167 -4.37 -2.54 -2.62
CA ARG A 167 -3.09 -3.19 -2.88
C ARG A 167 -3.23 -4.66 -3.26
N SER A 168 -4.20 -5.35 -2.66
CA SER A 168 -4.58 -6.68 -3.07
C SER A 168 -5.19 -6.64 -4.47
N SER A 169 -6.11 -5.71 -4.72
CA SER A 169 -6.69 -5.50 -6.07
C SER A 169 -5.61 -5.32 -7.14
N LEU A 170 -4.62 -4.45 -6.90
CA LEU A 170 -3.48 -4.28 -7.81
C LEU A 170 -2.65 -5.56 -7.94
N ARG A 171 -2.42 -6.29 -6.85
CA ARG A 171 -1.63 -7.53 -6.86
C ARG A 171 -2.29 -8.63 -7.68
N ASP A 172 -3.60 -8.77 -7.52
CA ASP A 172 -4.43 -9.75 -8.20
C ASP A 172 -4.49 -9.42 -9.69
N TRP A 173 -4.74 -8.15 -10.04
CA TRP A 173 -4.69 -7.70 -11.44
C TRP A 173 -3.33 -7.94 -12.11
N LEU A 174 -2.22 -7.65 -11.41
CA LEU A 174 -0.89 -7.95 -11.92
C LEU A 174 -0.68 -9.45 -12.17
N ALA A 175 -1.28 -10.31 -11.36
CA ALA A 175 -1.17 -11.76 -11.49
C ALA A 175 -2.04 -12.32 -12.62
N GLU A 176 -3.25 -11.78 -12.77
CA GLU A 176 -4.30 -12.35 -13.62
C GLU A 176 -4.33 -11.73 -15.01
N CYS A 177 -3.90 -10.47 -15.16
CA CYS A 177 -4.06 -9.70 -16.39
C CYS A 177 -2.74 -9.28 -17.05
N THR A 178 -1.60 -9.68 -16.48
CA THR A 178 -0.29 -9.27 -16.98
C THR A 178 0.76 -10.36 -16.84
N ASP A 179 1.81 -10.26 -17.64
CA ASP A 179 2.98 -11.14 -17.59
C ASP A 179 4.05 -10.62 -16.59
N ALA A 180 3.62 -9.83 -15.60
CA ALA A 180 4.53 -9.18 -14.65
C ALA A 180 5.34 -10.24 -13.88
N PRO A 181 6.68 -10.18 -13.92
CA PRO A 181 7.50 -11.06 -13.09
C PRO A 181 7.14 -10.87 -11.61
N HIS A 182 7.06 -11.98 -10.87
CA HIS A 182 6.68 -11.97 -9.45
C HIS A 182 7.49 -10.95 -8.64
N GLU A 183 8.81 -10.87 -8.86
CA GLU A 183 9.68 -9.93 -8.16
C GLU A 183 9.33 -8.46 -8.42
N VAL A 184 8.91 -8.14 -9.65
CA VAL A 184 8.50 -6.79 -10.04
C VAL A 184 7.16 -6.45 -9.40
N ALA A 185 6.19 -7.37 -9.43
CA ALA A 185 4.89 -7.18 -8.78
C ALA A 185 5.01 -6.98 -7.26
N GLU A 186 5.84 -7.77 -6.58
CA GLU A 186 6.14 -7.57 -5.16
C GLU A 186 6.88 -6.25 -4.89
N THR A 187 7.80 -5.85 -5.79
CA THR A 187 8.51 -4.57 -5.69
C THR A 187 7.58 -3.38 -5.88
N ILE A 188 6.58 -3.45 -6.77
CA ILE A 188 5.52 -2.42 -6.90
C ILE A 188 4.86 -2.15 -5.56
N LEU A 189 4.58 -3.21 -4.81
CA LEU A 189 3.98 -3.14 -3.49
C LEU A 189 4.99 -2.71 -2.41
N GLY A 190 6.27 -2.52 -2.71
CA GLY A 190 7.30 -2.25 -1.71
C GLY A 190 7.43 -3.42 -0.74
N HIS A 191 7.23 -4.65 -1.23
CA HIS A 191 7.61 -5.88 -0.54
C HIS A 191 9.05 -6.21 -0.89
N VAL A 192 9.76 -6.79 0.09
CA VAL A 192 11.06 -7.38 -0.19
C VAL A 192 10.78 -8.76 -0.76
N ALA A 193 10.81 -8.90 -2.09
CA ALA A 193 10.80 -10.21 -2.72
C ALA A 193 12.14 -10.93 -2.44
N GLY A 194 12.15 -12.25 -2.49
CA GLY A 194 13.39 -13.04 -2.45
C GLY A 194 13.88 -13.44 -1.05
N ASN A 195 14.67 -14.50 -1.02
CA ASN A 195 15.39 -15.06 0.11
C ASN A 195 16.76 -14.37 0.30
N ALA A 196 17.45 -14.62 1.43
CA ALA A 196 18.70 -13.92 1.78
C ALA A 196 19.78 -13.97 0.68
N VAL A 197 19.78 -15.02 -0.15
CA VAL A 197 20.71 -15.24 -1.27
C VAL A 197 20.39 -14.35 -2.47
N THR A 198 19.12 -14.24 -2.88
CA THR A 198 18.70 -13.38 -4.01
C THR A 198 18.81 -11.90 -3.68
N LYS A 199 18.73 -11.52 -2.40
CA LYS A 199 18.86 -10.13 -1.95
C LYS A 199 20.22 -9.51 -2.23
N ALA A 200 21.31 -10.31 -2.24
CA ALA A 200 22.66 -9.83 -2.50
C ALA A 200 22.90 -9.44 -3.98
N TYR A 201 22.12 -10.00 -4.91
CA TYR A 201 22.23 -9.74 -6.35
C TYR A 201 21.30 -8.63 -6.86
N ARG A 202 20.35 -8.16 -6.03
CA ARG A 202 19.35 -7.17 -6.45
C ARG A 202 19.82 -5.75 -6.16
N ARG A 203 20.47 -5.15 -7.14
CA ARG A 203 20.82 -3.71 -7.16
C ARG A 203 19.78 -2.82 -7.83
N THR A 204 18.65 -3.35 -8.27
CA THR A 204 17.68 -2.60 -9.10
C THR A 204 16.27 -2.66 -8.50
N ASP A 205 15.60 -1.52 -8.39
CA ASP A 205 14.20 -1.38 -7.95
C ASP A 205 13.19 -1.54 -9.10
N PHE A 206 13.66 -2.01 -10.26
CA PHE A 206 12.90 -2.29 -11.48
C PHE A 206 12.06 -1.11 -11.98
N ILE A 207 12.50 0.13 -11.74
CA ILE A 207 11.67 1.33 -11.96
C ILE A 207 11.05 1.41 -13.36
N GLU A 208 11.79 1.06 -14.42
CA GLU A 208 11.29 1.10 -15.81
C GLU A 208 10.24 0.01 -16.10
N GLN A 209 10.42 -1.20 -15.57
CA GLN A 209 9.42 -2.26 -15.72
C GLN A 209 8.15 -1.92 -14.92
N ARG A 210 8.33 -1.39 -13.71
CA ARG A 210 7.24 -0.91 -12.88
C ARG A 210 6.48 0.23 -13.55
N ARG A 211 7.17 1.17 -14.19
CA ARG A 211 6.54 2.28 -14.92
C ARG A 211 5.54 1.78 -15.95
N LYS A 212 5.95 0.83 -16.80
CA LYS A 212 5.07 0.22 -17.82
C LYS A 212 3.85 -0.47 -17.20
N LEU A 213 4.04 -1.20 -16.10
CA LEU A 213 2.94 -1.89 -15.41
C LEU A 213 2.00 -0.92 -14.71
N MET A 214 2.52 0.12 -14.06
CA MET A 214 1.72 1.15 -13.38
C MET A 214 0.93 2.01 -14.37
N GLU A 215 1.46 2.23 -15.58
CA GLU A 215 0.73 2.88 -16.67
C GLU A 215 -0.42 2.00 -17.17
N ARG A 216 -0.18 0.70 -17.43
CA ARG A 216 -1.25 -0.24 -17.79
C ARG A 216 -2.32 -0.34 -16.71
N TRP A 217 -1.92 -0.37 -15.44
CA TRP A 217 -2.85 -0.34 -14.31
C TRP A 217 -3.70 0.93 -14.30
N ALA A 218 -3.09 2.10 -14.52
CA ALA A 218 -3.82 3.36 -14.61
C ALA A 218 -4.81 3.36 -15.79
N SER A 219 -4.46 2.77 -16.93
CA SER A 219 -5.35 2.60 -18.07
C SER A 219 -6.55 1.69 -17.77
N HIS A 220 -6.34 0.61 -16.99
CA HIS A 220 -7.44 -0.23 -16.47
C HIS A 220 -8.35 0.56 -15.53
N VAL A 221 -7.78 1.18 -14.50
CA VAL A 221 -8.51 1.96 -13.48
C VAL A 221 -9.32 3.11 -14.08
N THR A 222 -8.81 3.76 -15.14
CA THR A 222 -9.50 4.87 -15.80
C THR A 222 -10.48 4.44 -16.90
N GLY A 223 -10.66 3.14 -17.14
CA GLY A 223 -11.52 2.62 -18.20
C GLY A 223 -11.00 2.85 -19.62
N LYS A 224 -9.79 3.41 -19.79
CA LYS A 224 -9.18 3.69 -21.10
C LYS A 224 -8.67 2.43 -21.81
N GLY A 225 -8.62 1.29 -21.11
CA GLY A 225 -8.23 -0.01 -21.67
C GLY A 225 -9.35 -0.81 -22.37
N GLY A 226 -10.62 -0.42 -22.23
CA GLY A 226 -11.78 -1.20 -22.69
C GLY A 226 -12.36 -0.82 -24.06
N ALA A 227 -11.91 0.28 -24.68
CA ALA A 227 -12.54 0.82 -25.89
C ALA A 227 -12.16 0.12 -27.21
N VAL A 228 -11.42 -1.00 -27.19
CA VAL A 228 -10.87 -1.63 -28.42
C VAL A 228 -11.41 -3.05 -28.68
N LEU A 229 -12.45 -3.52 -27.97
CA LEU A 229 -13.05 -4.84 -28.22
C LEU A 229 -14.58 -4.79 -28.39
N GLU A 230 -15.11 -3.85 -29.18
CA GLU A 230 -16.32 -4.12 -29.95
C GLU A 230 -15.91 -4.76 -31.28
N LEU A 231 -15.64 -6.08 -31.22
CA LEU A 231 -15.53 -6.91 -32.41
C LEU A 231 -16.90 -6.98 -33.08
N VAL A 232 -17.00 -6.28 -34.23
CA VAL A 232 -17.85 -6.56 -35.39
C VAL A 232 -18.91 -7.65 -35.14
N LYS A 233 -20.14 -7.23 -34.87
CA LYS A 233 -21.30 -8.10 -35.08
C LYS A 233 -21.37 -8.39 -36.58
N ALA A 234 -21.15 -9.66 -36.93
CA ALA A 234 -21.36 -10.22 -38.25
C ALA A 234 -22.75 -9.86 -38.77
N GLY A 235 -22.80 -9.46 -40.04
CA GLY A 235 -24.03 -9.43 -40.84
C GLY A 235 -24.48 -10.82 -41.27
#